data_AF-A0A166LRY3-F1
#
_entry.id   AF-A0A166LRY3-F1
#
_cell.length_a   1.000
_cell.length_b   1.000
_cell.length_c   1.000
_cell.angle_alpha   90.00
_cell.angle_beta   90.00
_cell.angle_gamma   90.00
#
_symmetry.space_group_name_H-M   'P 1'
#
loop_
_entity.id
_entity.type
_entity.pdbx_description
1 polymer ?
#
loop_
_entity_poly.entity_id
_entity_poly.type
_entity_poly.pdbx_seq_one_letter_code
_entity_poly.pdbx_strand_id
1 'polypeptide(L)'
;MKNLLCSSRLICRRLRDGLVFRYANRSVLLPKCMLFSTRCSSDPLVSVLGPSIAYLQSTAITAARERSLQHVWKPRFSPPTWSLYKLRLARLTPPDAARDPYIAAVLIAMAQEQQMQQRSLAPSASHAFCVHVLLGNANDNSHIRVYTAAVTGTFLDKLTDPLSPSDRTACFQIYTIALPYEPFSTFQERVVRIMFPCGRKRKIRMGDGAGDEQR
;
A
#
# COMPACT_ATOMS: atom_id res chain seq x y z
N MET A 1 4.02 8.28 16.14
CA MET A 1 3.79 8.18 14.67
C MET A 1 2.39 8.58 14.19
N LYS A 2 1.29 8.30 14.89
CA LYS A 2 -0.07 8.71 14.46
C LYS A 2 -0.19 10.23 14.17
N ASN A 3 0.34 11.06 15.06
CA ASN A 3 0.27 12.52 14.93
C ASN A 3 1.21 13.09 13.86
N LEU A 4 2.19 12.30 13.40
CA LEU A 4 3.17 12.73 12.37
C LEU A 4 2.64 12.57 10.93
N LEU A 5 1.54 11.83 10.75
CA LEU A 5 0.98 11.52 9.43
C LEU A 5 -0.41 12.14 9.21
N CYS A 6 -1.07 12.65 10.25
CA CYS A 6 -2.35 13.36 10.12
C CYS A 6 -2.10 14.82 9.72
N SER A 7 -2.62 15.24 8.58
CA SER A 7 -2.55 16.63 8.10
C SER A 7 -3.81 17.00 7.33
N SER A 8 -3.93 18.28 6.91
CA SER A 8 -5.03 18.73 6.06
C SER A 8 -5.20 17.92 4.77
N ARG A 9 -4.13 17.27 4.28
CA ARG A 9 -4.13 16.46 3.05
C ARG A 9 -4.39 14.96 3.29
N LEU A 10 -4.15 14.46 4.50
CA LEU A 10 -4.22 13.03 4.85
C LEU A 10 -5.28 12.81 5.93
N ILE A 11 -6.42 12.22 5.54
CA ILE A 11 -7.42 11.78 6.50
C ILE A 11 -7.03 10.38 6.98
N CYS A 12 -6.70 10.26 8.28
CA CYS A 12 -6.53 8.97 8.91
C CYS A 12 -7.90 8.32 9.16
N ARG A 13 -8.09 7.11 8.64
CA ARG A 13 -9.22 6.25 9.00
C ARG A 13 -8.69 4.95 9.59
N ARG A 14 -9.11 4.64 10.81
CA ARG A 14 -8.88 3.33 11.39
C ARG A 14 -10.03 2.43 10.94
N LEU A 15 -9.77 1.46 10.06
CA LEU A 15 -10.78 0.46 9.73
C LEU A 15 -11.13 -0.34 10.99
N ARG A 16 -12.42 -0.48 11.28
CA ARG A 16 -12.93 -1.36 12.34
C ARG A 16 -12.76 -2.83 11.94
N ASP A 17 -12.97 -3.13 10.66
CA ASP A 17 -13.03 -4.52 10.15
C ASP A 17 -11.72 -5.03 9.54
N GLY A 18 -10.68 -4.18 9.49
CA GLY A 18 -9.37 -4.52 8.92
C GLY A 18 -9.37 -4.57 7.39
N LEU A 19 -8.17 -4.71 6.80
CA LEU A 19 -7.98 -4.79 5.36
C LEU A 19 -8.09 -6.26 4.91
N VAL A 20 -8.85 -6.51 3.84
CA VAL A 20 -9.12 -7.88 3.36
C VAL A 20 -8.48 -8.09 1.99
N PHE A 21 -7.59 -9.07 1.91
CA PHE A 21 -7.02 -9.55 0.65
C PHE A 21 -7.94 -10.59 0.03
N ARG A 22 -8.24 -10.46 -1.26
CA ARG A 22 -9.12 -11.40 -1.98
C ARG A 22 -8.38 -12.15 -3.08
N TYR A 23 -8.59 -13.45 -3.14
CA TYR A 23 -8.05 -14.32 -4.19
C TYR A 23 -8.97 -15.51 -4.44
N ALA A 24 -9.35 -15.77 -5.69
CA ALA A 24 -10.20 -16.89 -6.10
C ALA A 24 -11.48 -17.02 -5.25
N ASN A 25 -12.18 -15.90 -5.05
CA ASN A 25 -13.36 -15.77 -4.18
C ASN A 25 -13.13 -16.10 -2.69
N ARG A 26 -11.87 -16.24 -2.25
CA ARG A 26 -11.49 -16.36 -0.84
C ARG A 26 -11.03 -15.01 -0.31
N SER A 27 -11.35 -14.76 0.95
CA SER A 27 -10.98 -13.53 1.66
C SER A 27 -10.06 -13.86 2.83
N VAL A 28 -8.94 -13.16 2.93
CA VAL A 28 -7.97 -13.30 4.02
C VAL A 28 -7.83 -11.96 4.71
N LEU A 29 -8.09 -11.94 6.03
CA LEU A 29 -7.90 -10.75 6.85
C LEU A 29 -6.40 -10.48 7.04
N LEU A 30 -5.95 -9.31 6.63
CA LEU A 30 -4.57 -8.89 6.76
C LEU A 30 -4.26 -8.36 8.18
N PRO A 31 -2.96 -8.24 8.53
CA PRO A 31 -2.57 -7.66 9.81
C PRO A 31 -3.18 -6.26 10.00
N LYS A 32 -3.50 -5.92 11.24
CA LYS A 32 -4.04 -4.60 11.58
C LYS A 32 -3.05 -3.52 11.14
N CYS A 33 -3.47 -2.69 10.20
CA CYS A 33 -2.76 -1.50 9.73
C CYS A 33 -3.61 -0.25 9.96
N MET A 34 -2.98 0.92 9.90
CA MET A 34 -3.69 2.21 9.86
C MET A 34 -3.78 2.64 8.41
N LEU A 35 -4.95 3.09 7.96
CA LEU A 35 -5.15 3.48 6.58
C LEU A 35 -5.41 4.98 6.49
N PHE A 36 -4.96 5.56 5.40
CA PHE A 36 -5.12 6.98 5.12
C PHE A 36 -5.66 7.14 3.70
N SER A 37 -6.60 8.08 3.58
CA SER A 37 -7.13 8.53 2.30
C SER A 37 -6.67 9.96 2.06
N THR A 38 -6.32 10.25 0.82
CA THR A 38 -5.87 11.57 0.41
C THR A 38 -7.04 12.41 -0.06
N ARG A 39 -7.16 13.64 0.44
CA ARG A 39 -8.05 14.64 -0.17
C ARG A 39 -7.35 15.22 -1.39
N CYS A 40 -7.81 14.87 -2.58
CA CYS A 40 -7.38 15.56 -3.79
C CYS A 40 -8.29 16.79 -3.96
N SER A 41 -7.75 18.01 -3.83
CA SER A 41 -8.56 19.25 -3.81
C SER A 41 -9.01 19.72 -5.19
N SER A 42 -8.62 19.03 -6.26
CA SER A 42 -8.91 19.44 -7.64
C SER A 42 -9.91 18.54 -8.36
N ASP A 43 -10.33 17.42 -7.75
CA ASP A 43 -11.27 16.51 -8.40
C ASP A 43 -12.15 15.75 -7.37
N PRO A 44 -13.45 16.07 -7.25
CA PRO A 44 -14.33 15.42 -6.28
C PRO A 44 -14.49 13.91 -6.54
N LEU A 45 -14.18 13.42 -7.74
CA LEU A 45 -14.19 11.98 -8.06
C LEU A 45 -12.98 11.21 -7.49
N VAL A 46 -11.81 11.87 -7.39
CA VAL A 46 -10.57 11.23 -6.89
C VAL A 46 -10.54 11.20 -5.36
N SER A 47 -11.19 12.17 -4.69
CA SER A 47 -11.28 12.20 -3.22
C SER A 47 -12.18 11.10 -2.61
N VAL A 48 -12.85 10.30 -3.45
CA VAL A 48 -13.73 9.17 -3.06
C VAL A 48 -13.06 7.82 -3.30
N LEU A 49 -11.89 7.79 -3.95
CA LEU A 49 -11.11 6.57 -4.12
C LEU A 49 -10.56 6.16 -2.75
N GLY A 50 -10.67 4.88 -2.42
CA GLY A 50 -10.42 4.30 -1.09
C GLY A 50 -9.04 4.56 -0.48
N PRO A 51 -8.63 3.78 0.53
CA PRO A 51 -7.36 4.05 1.19
C PRO A 51 -6.21 3.94 0.17
N SER A 52 -5.40 4.99 0.08
CA SER A 52 -4.23 5.06 -0.81
C SER A 52 -2.93 4.83 -0.07
N ILE A 53 -2.95 4.94 1.26
CA ILE A 53 -1.76 4.79 2.10
C ILE A 53 -2.10 3.88 3.28
N ALA A 54 -1.26 2.88 3.55
CA ALA A 54 -1.29 2.11 4.78
C ALA A 54 -0.04 2.38 5.62
N TYR A 55 -0.18 2.36 6.94
CA TYR A 55 0.93 2.27 7.88
C TYR A 55 0.87 0.94 8.61
N LEU A 56 2.01 0.26 8.63
CA LEU A 56 2.19 -1.05 9.25
C LEU A 56 3.48 -1.07 10.06
N GLN A 57 3.49 -1.87 11.13
CA GLN A 57 4.72 -2.18 11.84
C GLN A 57 5.19 -3.59 11.49
N SER A 58 6.50 -3.78 11.37
CA SER A 58 7.11 -5.10 11.12
C SER A 58 6.70 -6.16 12.16
N THR A 59 6.52 -5.75 13.41
CA THR A 59 6.04 -6.59 14.51
C THR A 59 4.62 -7.12 14.27
N ALA A 60 3.76 -6.35 13.61
CA ALA A 60 2.40 -6.78 13.28
C ALA A 60 2.40 -7.90 12.22
N ILE A 61 3.34 -7.87 11.27
CA ILE A 61 3.54 -8.94 10.29
C ILE A 61 4.01 -10.22 10.99
N THR A 62 5.03 -10.08 11.84
CA THR A 62 5.60 -11.21 12.61
C THR A 62 4.52 -11.87 13.48
N ALA A 63 3.77 -11.07 14.24
CA ALA A 63 2.67 -11.56 15.07
C ALA A 63 1.55 -12.21 14.24
N ALA A 64 1.30 -11.76 13.01
CA ALA A 64 0.32 -12.38 12.12
C ALA A 64 0.79 -13.76 11.61
N ARG A 65 2.07 -13.91 11.26
CA ARG A 65 2.67 -15.22 10.90
C ARG A 65 2.59 -16.20 12.06
N GLU A 66 2.98 -15.76 13.25
CA GLU A 66 2.96 -16.63 14.43
C GLU A 66 1.53 -17.08 14.73
N ARG A 67 0.56 -16.15 14.65
CA ARG A 67 -0.85 -16.43 14.87
C ARG A 67 -1.40 -17.44 13.86
N SER A 68 -1.05 -17.34 12.58
CA SER A 68 -1.52 -18.29 11.55
C SER A 68 -1.02 -19.71 11.79
N LEU A 69 0.12 -19.87 12.48
CA LEU A 69 0.73 -21.15 12.82
C LEU A 69 0.42 -21.64 14.26
N GLN A 70 -0.38 -20.92 15.05
CA GLN A 70 -0.69 -21.35 16.42
C GLN A 70 -1.35 -22.73 16.48
N HIS A 71 -2.14 -23.08 15.47
CA HIS A 71 -2.81 -24.38 15.36
C HIS A 71 -1.83 -25.57 15.29
N VAL A 72 -0.54 -25.33 15.00
CA VAL A 72 0.47 -26.40 14.86
C VAL A 72 0.84 -27.02 16.20
N TRP A 73 0.80 -26.24 17.28
CA TRP A 73 1.23 -26.67 18.62
C TRP A 73 0.17 -26.46 19.70
N LYS A 74 -0.97 -25.83 19.36
CA LYS A 74 -2.15 -25.78 20.21
C LYS A 74 -3.15 -26.87 19.83
N PRO A 75 -3.90 -27.42 20.80
CA PRO A 75 -3.90 -27.08 22.22
C PRO A 75 -2.79 -27.75 23.03
N ARG A 76 -2.16 -28.82 22.53
CA ARG A 76 -1.15 -29.58 23.26
C ARG A 76 0.25 -29.35 22.69
N PHE A 77 1.08 -28.70 23.48
CA PHE A 77 2.49 -28.53 23.19
C PHE A 77 3.23 -29.86 23.30
N SER A 78 4.10 -30.15 22.33
CA SER A 78 5.10 -31.20 22.42
C SER A 78 6.38 -30.77 21.69
N PRO A 79 7.56 -31.33 22.04
CA PRO A 79 8.79 -30.98 21.34
C PRO A 79 8.72 -31.18 19.81
N PRO A 80 8.10 -32.26 19.27
CA PRO A 80 7.90 -32.41 17.84
C PRO A 80 7.01 -31.33 17.22
N THR A 81 5.86 -31.00 17.84
CA THR A 81 4.97 -29.96 17.31
C THR A 81 5.61 -28.58 17.36
N TRP A 82 6.43 -28.31 18.37
CA TRP A 82 7.22 -27.09 18.46
C TRP A 82 8.30 -26.99 17.38
N SER A 83 9.01 -28.08 17.09
CA SER A 83 9.98 -28.14 15.99
C SER A 83 9.31 -27.96 14.62
N LEU A 84 8.14 -28.58 14.41
CA LEU A 84 7.33 -28.37 13.20
C LEU A 84 6.85 -26.91 13.07
N TYR A 85 6.41 -26.30 14.18
CA TYR A 85 6.04 -24.89 14.22
C TYR A 85 7.21 -23.99 13.80
N LYS A 86 8.39 -24.17 14.40
CA LYS A 86 9.60 -23.41 14.06
C LYS A 86 9.97 -23.58 12.59
N LEU A 87 9.92 -24.81 12.08
CA LEU A 87 10.20 -25.09 10.66
C LEU A 87 9.22 -24.36 9.74
N ARG A 88 7.92 -24.39 10.06
CA ARG A 88 6.89 -23.67 9.28
C ARG A 88 7.06 -22.15 9.37
N LEU A 89 7.39 -21.62 10.55
CA LEU A 89 7.60 -20.19 10.75
C LEU A 89 8.82 -19.70 9.96
N ALA A 90 9.93 -20.46 9.99
CA ALA A 90 11.11 -20.16 9.19
C ALA A 90 10.80 -20.17 7.69
N ARG A 91 9.98 -21.11 7.21
CA ARG A 91 9.53 -21.13 5.80
C ARG A 91 8.66 -19.94 5.39
N LEU A 92 7.84 -19.42 6.30
CA LEU A 92 6.99 -18.25 6.05
C LEU A 92 7.73 -16.91 6.20
N THR A 93 8.88 -16.92 6.88
CA THR A 93 9.67 -15.73 7.14
C THR A 93 10.62 -15.51 5.97
N PRO A 94 10.49 -14.42 5.21
CA PRO A 94 11.37 -14.15 4.08
C PRO A 94 12.80 -13.89 4.60
N PRO A 95 13.83 -14.32 3.86
CA PRO A 95 15.21 -14.04 4.22
C PRO A 95 15.51 -12.52 4.18
N ASP A 96 14.87 -11.81 3.25
CA ASP A 96 14.90 -10.35 3.17
C ASP A 96 13.57 -9.76 3.64
N ALA A 97 13.58 -9.16 4.84
CA ALA A 97 12.41 -8.49 5.41
C ALA A 97 11.93 -7.29 4.57
N ALA A 98 12.80 -6.72 3.71
CA ALA A 98 12.39 -5.66 2.80
C ALA A 98 11.45 -6.15 1.69
N ARG A 99 11.54 -7.43 1.31
CA ARG A 99 10.77 -8.06 0.22
C ARG A 99 9.71 -9.00 0.78
N ASP A 100 9.03 -8.55 1.82
CA ASP A 100 8.05 -9.35 2.53
C ASP A 100 6.73 -9.47 1.73
N PRO A 101 6.24 -10.70 1.46
CA PRO A 101 5.00 -10.90 0.70
C PRO A 101 3.76 -10.32 1.38
N TYR A 102 3.76 -10.12 2.70
CA TYR A 102 2.66 -9.43 3.39
C TYR A 102 2.52 -7.97 2.93
N ILE A 103 3.63 -7.30 2.57
CA ILE A 103 3.60 -5.93 2.07
C ILE A 103 2.91 -5.89 0.72
N ALA A 104 3.25 -6.83 -0.18
CA ALA A 104 2.57 -6.98 -1.46
C ALA A 104 1.07 -7.27 -1.28
N ALA A 105 0.70 -8.15 -0.35
CA ALA A 105 -0.69 -8.46 -0.05
C ALA A 105 -1.47 -7.22 0.43
N VAL A 106 -0.86 -6.37 1.28
CA VAL A 106 -1.46 -5.11 1.74
C VAL A 106 -1.63 -4.11 0.59
N LEU A 107 -0.63 -3.95 -0.28
CA LEU A 107 -0.73 -3.10 -1.47
C LEU A 107 -1.88 -3.56 -2.38
N ILE A 108 -1.94 -4.85 -2.68
CA ILE A 108 -2.99 -5.44 -3.52
C ILE A 108 -4.37 -5.25 -2.87
N ALA A 109 -4.51 -5.53 -1.57
CA ALA A 109 -5.80 -5.41 -0.90
C ALA A 109 -6.33 -3.98 -0.87
N MET A 110 -5.45 -2.97 -0.72
CA MET A 110 -5.86 -1.57 -0.88
C MET A 110 -6.33 -1.27 -2.31
N ALA A 111 -5.61 -1.75 -3.32
CA ALA A 111 -6.01 -1.56 -4.71
C ALA A 111 -7.35 -2.25 -5.02
N GLN A 112 -7.62 -3.44 -4.45
CA GLN A 112 -8.92 -4.11 -4.53
C GLN A 112 -10.02 -3.28 -3.89
N GLU A 113 -9.77 -2.67 -2.72
CA GLU A 113 -10.74 -1.79 -2.07
C GLU A 113 -11.05 -0.55 -2.93
N GLN A 114 -10.03 0.09 -3.51
CA GLN A 114 -10.21 1.20 -4.45
C GLN A 114 -11.02 0.77 -5.68
N GLN A 115 -10.74 -0.40 -6.26
CA GLN A 115 -11.48 -0.94 -7.41
C GLN A 115 -12.95 -1.20 -7.08
N MET A 116 -13.25 -1.75 -5.90
CA MET A 116 -14.63 -2.00 -5.46
C MET A 116 -15.43 -0.70 -5.32
N GLN A 117 -14.82 0.33 -4.72
CA GLN A 117 -15.46 1.63 -4.58
C GLN A 117 -15.65 2.31 -5.95
N GLN A 118 -14.67 2.20 -6.85
CA GLN A 118 -14.82 2.69 -8.22
C GLN A 118 -15.93 1.99 -8.99
N ARG A 119 -16.00 0.66 -8.96
CA ARG A 119 -17.06 -0.11 -9.63
C ARG A 119 -18.46 0.30 -9.15
N SER A 120 -18.59 0.72 -7.89
CA SER A 120 -19.87 1.22 -7.35
C SER A 120 -20.26 2.61 -7.87
N LEU A 121 -19.31 3.41 -8.35
CA LEU A 121 -19.50 4.81 -8.74
C LEU A 121 -19.42 5.04 -10.26
N ALA A 122 -18.49 4.38 -10.96
CA ALA A 122 -18.28 4.51 -12.40
C ALA A 122 -17.58 3.25 -12.98
N PRO A 123 -18.30 2.39 -13.74
CA PRO A 123 -17.79 1.08 -14.18
C PRO A 123 -16.83 1.10 -15.39
N SER A 124 -16.59 2.26 -16.03
CA SER A 124 -16.12 2.31 -17.42
C SER A 124 -14.67 2.76 -17.64
N ALA A 125 -13.81 2.79 -16.62
CA ALA A 125 -12.44 3.28 -16.79
C ALA A 125 -11.36 2.28 -16.34
N SER A 126 -10.46 1.97 -17.27
CA SER A 126 -9.23 1.22 -17.00
C SER A 126 -8.28 2.09 -16.20
N HIS A 127 -8.18 1.83 -14.91
CA HIS A 127 -7.36 2.62 -14.00
C HIS A 127 -6.23 1.79 -13.37
N ALA A 128 -5.09 2.47 -13.20
CA ALA A 128 -4.04 2.04 -12.29
C ALA A 128 -4.32 2.65 -10.91
N PHE A 129 -4.32 1.80 -9.89
CA PHE A 129 -4.50 2.13 -8.49
C PHE A 129 -3.15 2.39 -7.85
N CYS A 130 -2.85 3.66 -7.58
CA CYS A 130 -1.65 4.06 -6.87
C CYS A 130 -1.84 3.87 -5.37
N VAL A 131 -1.02 3.00 -4.78
CA VAL A 131 -1.09 2.62 -3.37
C VAL A 131 0.29 2.65 -2.73
N HIS A 132 0.32 3.00 -1.45
CA HIS A 132 1.56 3.16 -0.70
C HIS A 132 1.51 2.46 0.67
N VAL A 133 2.59 1.80 1.09
CA VAL A 133 2.73 1.25 2.44
C VAL A 133 3.92 1.90 3.13
N LEU A 134 3.67 2.50 4.29
CA LEU A 134 4.64 2.97 5.25
C LEU A 134 4.92 1.85 6.26
N LEU A 135 6.11 1.25 6.17
CA LEU A 135 6.55 0.21 7.10
C LEU A 135 7.51 0.79 8.13
N GLY A 136 7.06 0.84 9.38
CA GLY A 136 7.92 1.09 10.52
C GLY A 136 8.55 -0.20 11.03
N ASN A 137 9.81 -0.13 11.44
CA ASN A 137 10.50 -1.23 12.10
C ASN A 137 10.72 -0.88 13.56
N ALA A 138 10.30 -1.73 14.50
CA ALA A 138 10.51 -1.47 15.92
C ALA A 138 12.00 -1.48 16.32
N ASN A 139 12.83 -2.19 15.54
CA ASN A 139 14.26 -2.30 15.80
C ASN A 139 15.08 -1.23 15.06
N ASP A 140 14.48 -0.50 14.12
CA ASP A 140 15.12 0.58 13.39
C ASP A 140 14.31 1.87 13.54
N ASN A 141 14.81 2.73 14.43
CA ASN A 141 14.22 4.03 14.72
C ASN A 141 14.82 5.15 13.86
N SER A 142 15.64 4.81 12.85
CA SER A 142 16.31 5.80 12.00
C SER A 142 15.57 6.04 10.68
N HIS A 143 14.95 5.00 10.12
CA HIS A 143 14.24 5.09 8.84
C HIS A 143 12.84 4.45 8.87
N ILE A 144 11.94 5.02 8.08
CA ILE A 144 10.70 4.36 7.65
C ILE A 144 10.88 3.88 6.21
N ARG A 145 10.33 2.72 5.86
CA ARG A 145 10.32 2.26 4.46
C ARG A 145 9.00 2.62 3.80
N VAL A 146 9.07 3.23 2.63
CA VAL A 146 7.94 3.57 1.79
C VAL A 146 7.91 2.62 0.61
N TYR A 147 6.86 1.81 0.51
CA TYR A 147 6.58 0.95 -0.62
C TYR A 147 5.52 1.62 -1.48
N THR A 148 5.73 1.66 -2.79
CA THR A 148 4.81 2.27 -3.75
C THR A 148 4.54 1.28 -4.88
N ALA A 149 3.28 1.12 -5.24
CA ALA A 149 2.86 0.31 -6.36
C ALA A 149 1.73 0.99 -7.13
N ALA A 150 1.75 0.82 -8.46
CA ALA A 150 0.63 1.12 -9.34
C ALA A 150 0.05 -0.22 -9.81
N VAL A 151 -1.13 -0.59 -9.31
CA VAL A 151 -1.76 -1.88 -9.58
C VAL A 151 -2.89 -1.68 -10.58
N THR A 152 -2.90 -2.40 -11.69
CA THR A 152 -3.96 -2.23 -12.71
C THR A 152 -5.20 -3.05 -12.37
N GLY A 153 -6.38 -2.59 -12.81
CA GLY A 153 -7.61 -3.40 -12.74
C GLY A 153 -7.46 -4.77 -13.40
N THR A 154 -6.78 -4.85 -14.55
CA THR A 154 -6.49 -6.11 -15.25
C THR A 154 -5.69 -7.09 -14.41
N PHE A 155 -4.73 -6.61 -13.61
CA PHE A 155 -3.99 -7.45 -12.67
C PHE A 155 -4.91 -7.95 -11.54
N LEU A 156 -5.78 -7.08 -11.01
CA LEU A 156 -6.70 -7.45 -9.93
C LEU A 156 -7.77 -8.46 -10.39
N ASP A 157 -8.22 -8.37 -11.64
CA ASP A 157 -9.19 -9.30 -12.20
C ASP A 157 -8.63 -10.73 -12.26
N LYS A 158 -7.32 -10.90 -12.51
CA LYS A 158 -6.64 -12.21 -12.40
C LYS A 158 -6.73 -12.84 -11.03
N LEU A 159 -6.67 -12.01 -9.99
CA LEU A 159 -6.76 -12.50 -8.61
C LEU A 159 -8.18 -12.89 -8.27
N THR A 160 -9.17 -12.25 -8.90
CA THR A 160 -10.59 -12.53 -8.68
C THR A 160 -10.98 -13.85 -9.35
N ASP A 161 -10.60 -14.01 -10.62
CA ASP A 161 -10.82 -15.23 -11.40
C ASP A 161 -9.52 -15.71 -12.04
N PRO A 162 -8.74 -16.55 -11.33
CA PRO A 162 -7.46 -17.05 -11.84
C PRO A 162 -7.61 -18.08 -12.97
N LEU A 163 -8.82 -18.60 -13.21
CA LEU A 163 -9.09 -19.56 -14.28
C LEU A 163 -9.50 -18.88 -15.59
N SER A 164 -9.92 -17.61 -15.53
CA SER A 164 -10.22 -16.81 -16.70
C SER A 164 -8.97 -16.62 -17.58
N PRO A 165 -9.11 -16.67 -18.91
CA PRO A 165 -8.02 -16.43 -19.88
C PRO A 165 -7.55 -14.96 -19.93
N SER A 166 -7.75 -14.22 -18.83
CA SER A 166 -7.20 -12.89 -18.59
C SER A 166 -5.74 -12.77 -19.04
N ASP A 167 -5.36 -11.58 -19.49
CA ASP A 167 -4.05 -11.29 -20.08
C ASP A 167 -2.91 -11.71 -19.14
N ARG A 168 -2.33 -12.89 -19.38
CA ARG A 168 -1.32 -13.54 -18.53
C ARG A 168 -0.11 -12.65 -18.25
N THR A 169 0.09 -11.57 -19.02
CA THR A 169 1.21 -10.64 -18.88
C THR A 169 1.01 -9.54 -17.82
N ALA A 170 -0.23 -9.22 -17.41
CA ALA A 170 -0.46 -8.19 -16.40
C ALA A 170 0.31 -8.49 -15.09
N CYS A 171 1.24 -7.61 -14.75
CA CYS A 171 2.03 -7.63 -13.54
C CYS A 171 2.10 -6.22 -12.98
N PHE A 172 2.57 -6.07 -11.74
CA PHE A 172 2.83 -4.77 -11.16
C PHE A 172 4.20 -4.77 -10.48
N GLN A 173 4.77 -3.58 -10.33
CA GLN A 173 6.07 -3.38 -9.72
C GLN A 173 5.93 -2.65 -8.39
N ILE A 174 6.76 -3.05 -7.43
CA ILE A 174 6.82 -2.43 -6.10
C ILE A 174 8.15 -1.70 -5.99
N TYR A 175 8.08 -0.39 -5.82
CA TYR A 175 9.23 0.46 -5.56
C TYR A 175 9.38 0.68 -4.07
N THR A 176 10.61 0.61 -3.56
CA THR A 176 10.90 0.77 -2.13
C THR A 176 11.91 1.88 -1.92
N ILE A 177 11.61 2.80 -1.00
CA ILE A 177 12.50 3.89 -0.60
C ILE A 177 12.63 3.86 0.93
N ALA A 178 13.85 3.94 1.44
CA ALA A 178 14.11 4.18 2.86
C ALA A 178 14.14 5.70 3.09
N LEU A 179 13.31 6.19 4.00
CA LEU A 179 13.20 7.60 4.34
C LEU A 179 13.64 7.81 5.80
N PRO A 180 14.66 8.65 6.06
CA PRO A 180 15.06 8.97 7.43
C PRO A 180 13.93 9.67 8.20
N TYR A 181 13.79 9.38 9.49
CA TYR A 181 12.85 10.11 10.34
C TYR A 181 13.27 11.56 10.54
N GLU A 182 14.56 11.79 10.72
CA GLU A 182 15.10 13.13 10.95
C GLU A 182 15.40 13.88 9.64
N PRO A 183 15.18 15.21 9.60
CA PRO A 183 14.58 16.02 10.66
C PRO A 183 13.04 15.86 10.70
N PHE A 184 12.49 15.72 11.91
CA PHE A 184 11.05 15.47 12.13
C PHE A 184 10.16 16.60 11.58
N SER A 185 10.65 17.84 11.58
CA SER A 185 9.91 19.02 11.09
C SER A 185 9.54 18.91 9.60
N THR A 186 10.38 18.27 8.79
CA THR A 186 10.16 18.10 7.34
C THR A 186 9.72 16.68 6.96
N PHE A 187 9.61 15.78 7.94
CA PHE A 187 9.33 14.37 7.70
C PHE A 187 8.05 14.16 6.89
N GLN A 188 6.96 14.83 7.30
CA GLN A 188 5.67 14.72 6.63
C GLN A 188 5.73 15.19 5.18
N GLU A 189 6.39 16.33 4.92
CA GLU A 189 6.56 16.86 3.56
C GLU A 189 7.37 15.91 2.68
N ARG A 190 8.42 15.29 3.24
CA ARG A 190 9.21 14.28 2.53
C ARG A 190 8.40 13.04 2.19
N VAL A 191 7.56 12.55 3.11
CA VAL A 191 6.65 11.42 2.85
C VAL A 191 5.68 11.76 1.72
N VAL A 192 5.01 12.92 1.80
CA VAL A 192 4.04 13.35 0.79
C VAL A 192 4.71 13.53 -0.58
N ARG A 193 5.94 14.07 -0.62
CA ARG A 193 6.70 14.25 -1.86
C ARG A 193 7.05 12.93 -2.54
N ILE A 194 7.32 11.88 -1.77
CA ILE A 194 7.57 10.53 -2.31
C ILE A 194 6.30 9.93 -2.91
N MET A 195 5.16 10.08 -2.21
CA MET A 195 3.88 9.50 -2.66
C MET A 195 3.25 10.26 -3.82
N PHE A 196 3.37 11.60 -3.80
CA PHE A 196 2.79 12.51 -4.77
C PHE A 196 3.88 13.44 -5.32
N PRO A 197 4.72 12.95 -6.24
CA PRO A 197 5.68 13.80 -6.91
C PRO A 197 4.91 14.88 -7.69
N CYS A 198 4.93 16.12 -7.20
CA CYS A 198 4.38 17.23 -7.96
C CYS A 198 5.05 17.24 -9.34
N GLY A 199 4.25 17.08 -10.39
CA GLY A 199 4.72 17.26 -11.76
C GLY A 199 5.49 18.57 -11.83
N ARG A 200 6.74 18.52 -12.33
CA ARG A 200 7.55 19.71 -12.56
C ARG A 200 6.65 20.72 -13.26
N LYS A 201 6.40 21.89 -12.64
CA LYS A 201 5.72 22.99 -13.30
C LYS A 201 6.41 23.16 -14.65
N ARG A 202 5.73 22.85 -15.75
CA ARG A 202 6.21 23.25 -17.08
C ARG A 202 6.40 24.75 -16.94
N LYS A 203 7.66 25.19 -17.02
CA LYS A 203 8.01 26.60 -17.11
C LYS A 203 7.39 27.03 -18.43
N ILE A 204 6.13 27.49 -18.40
CA ILE A 204 5.53 28.21 -19.50
C ILE A 204 6.46 29.40 -19.65
N ARG A 205 7.32 29.34 -20.67
CA ARG A 205 8.00 30.52 -21.17
C ARG A 205 6.88 31.41 -21.69
N MET A 206 6.36 32.27 -20.82
CA MET A 206 5.77 33.53 -21.27
C MET A 206 6.93 34.31 -21.87
N GLY A 207 7.10 34.13 -23.18
CA GLY A 207 7.73 35.14 -24.03
C GLY A 207 6.64 36.13 -24.35
N ASP A 208 6.73 37.27 -23.69
CA ASP A 208 5.97 38.49 -23.95
C ASP A 208 6.64 39.26 -25.11
N GLY A 209 5.85 40.04 -25.85
CA GLY A 209 6.27 40.85 -27.02
C GLY A 209 5.71 40.28 -28.34
N ALA A 210 4.57 40.71 -28.90
CA ALA A 210 4.01 42.05 -29.11
C ALA A 210 4.93 42.99 -29.91
N GLY A 211 4.52 43.31 -31.14
CA GLY A 211 4.90 44.55 -31.84
C GLY A 211 5.41 44.39 -33.27
N ASP A 212 4.66 45.00 -34.19
CA ASP A 212 5.08 45.59 -35.48
C ASP A 212 5.21 44.68 -36.72
N GLU A 213 4.74 45.03 -37.92
CA GLU A 213 3.81 46.03 -38.43
C GLU A 213 3.54 45.66 -39.90
N GLN A 214 2.39 46.04 -40.44
CA GLN A 214 2.00 45.83 -41.84
C GLN A 214 2.68 46.86 -42.76
N ARG A 215 3.44 46.41 -43.78
CA ARG A 215 3.34 46.78 -45.21
C ARG A 215 4.63 46.45 -45.97
#